data_AF-A0A5B8L457-F1
#
_entry.id   AF-A0A5B8L457-F1
#
_cell.length_a   1.000
_cell.length_b   1.000
_cell.length_c   1.000
_cell.angle_alpha   90.00
_cell.angle_beta   90.00
_cell.angle_gamma   90.00
#
_symmetry.space_group_name_H-M   'P 1'
#
loop_
_entity.id
_entity.type
_entity.pdbx_description
1 polymer ?
#
loop_
_entity_poly.entity_id
_entity_poly.type
_entity_poly.pdbx_seq_one_letter_code
_entity_poly.pdbx_strand_id
1 'polypeptide(L)'
;MPYQTSFDSRWNRAFIPKHHWHFHRRLYQHYGLVLGPGDFSRIQKDIRSGHALLVESRSPNRFVSVANVRSLHERIYALSDGKRLITERTPEARLGEIRRRLSP
;
A
#
# COMPACT_ATOMS: atom_id res chain seq x y z
N MET A 1 -12.61 16.78 -18.61
CA MET A 1 -12.16 17.54 -17.42
C MET A 1 -10.66 17.75 -17.53
N PRO A 2 -10.15 18.99 -17.69
CA PRO A 2 -8.71 19.20 -17.74
C PRO A 2 -8.10 18.85 -16.38
N TYR A 3 -7.15 17.93 -16.36
CA TYR A 3 -6.40 17.58 -15.16
C TYR A 3 -5.58 18.81 -14.77
N GLN A 4 -6.04 19.58 -13.77
CA GLN A 4 -5.21 20.65 -13.21
C GLN A 4 -3.96 20.00 -12.62
N THR A 5 -2.84 20.17 -13.32
CA THR A 5 -1.47 19.88 -12.90
C THR A 5 -1.02 20.85 -11.81
N SER A 6 -1.87 21.11 -10.80
CA SER A 6 -1.47 21.87 -9.63
C SER A 6 -0.48 21.01 -8.85
N PHE A 7 0.78 21.44 -8.82
CA PHE A 7 1.81 20.82 -8.00
C PHE A 7 1.33 20.77 -6.53
N ASP A 8 1.23 19.56 -5.98
CA ASP A 8 0.87 19.37 -4.58
C ASP A 8 2.06 19.82 -3.70
N SER A 9 1.87 20.92 -2.97
CA SER A 9 2.90 21.56 -2.15
C SER A 9 3.49 20.63 -1.07
N ARG A 10 2.82 19.52 -0.73
CA ARG A 10 3.34 18.49 0.17
C ARG A 10 4.50 17.70 -0.41
N TRP A 11 4.74 17.78 -1.72
CA TRP A 11 5.96 17.27 -2.34
C TRP A 11 7.19 18.12 -2.03
N ASN A 12 7.02 19.37 -1.60
CA ASN A 12 8.15 20.20 -1.18
C ASN A 12 8.86 19.54 -0.01
N ARG A 13 10.15 19.24 -0.20
CA ARG A 13 11.01 18.50 0.77
C ARG A 13 10.57 17.07 1.05
N ALA A 14 9.62 16.53 0.30
CA ALA A 14 9.31 15.10 0.36
C ALA A 14 10.52 14.32 -0.17
N PHE A 15 10.94 13.33 0.60
CA PHE A 15 12.04 12.45 0.26
C PHE A 15 11.62 11.01 0.53
N ILE A 16 11.91 10.12 -0.42
CA ILE A 16 11.71 8.69 -0.25
C ILE A 16 13.07 8.09 0.12
N PRO A 17 13.26 7.59 1.36
CA PRO A 17 14.47 6.90 1.74
C PRO A 17 14.79 5.72 0.81
N LYS A 18 16.07 5.50 0.51
CA LYS A 18 16.52 4.42 -0.37
C LYS A 18 15.98 3.04 0.02
N HIS A 19 15.84 2.78 1.32
CA HIS A 19 15.30 1.50 1.81
C HIS A 19 13.80 1.31 1.53
N HIS A 20 13.07 2.37 1.19
CA HIS A 20 11.67 2.31 0.75
C HIS A 20 11.52 2.23 -0.78
N TRP A 21 12.54 2.58 -1.57
CA TRP A 21 12.46 2.58 -3.04
C TRP A 21 11.96 1.25 -3.63
N HIS A 22 12.39 0.14 -3.06
CA HIS A 22 11.97 -1.17 -3.53
C HIS A 22 10.45 -1.39 -3.42
N PHE A 23 9.81 -0.87 -2.37
CA PHE A 23 8.35 -0.87 -2.24
C PHE A 23 7.70 -0.05 -3.36
N HIS A 24 8.12 1.20 -3.54
CA HIS A 24 7.54 2.08 -4.56
C HIS A 24 7.72 1.52 -5.98
N ARG A 25 8.89 0.95 -6.28
CA ARG A 25 9.16 0.31 -7.57
C ARG A 25 8.23 -0.88 -7.81
N ARG A 26 8.09 -1.79 -6.84
CA ARG A 26 7.19 -2.95 -6.98
C ARG A 26 5.74 -2.55 -7.04
N LEU A 27 5.33 -1.53 -6.29
CA LEU A 27 3.98 -0.98 -6.36
C LEU A 27 3.65 -0.52 -7.78
N TYR A 28 4.53 0.26 -8.40
CA TYR A 28 4.36 0.70 -9.78
C TYR A 28 4.35 -0.49 -10.76
N GLN A 29 5.25 -1.46 -10.60
CA GLN A 29 5.32 -2.65 -11.46
C GLN A 29 4.08 -3.55 -11.35
N HIS A 30 3.49 -3.69 -10.16
CA HIS A 30 2.39 -4.61 -9.93
C HIS A 30 1.02 -3.97 -10.13
N TYR A 31 0.86 -2.69 -9.79
CA TYR A 31 -0.42 -1.99 -9.75
C TYR A 31 -0.47 -0.76 -10.65
N GLY A 32 0.66 -0.31 -11.23
CA GLY A 32 0.72 0.94 -12.01
C GLY A 32 0.56 2.20 -11.15
N LEU A 33 0.66 2.09 -9.82
CA LEU A 33 0.35 3.18 -8.90
C LEU A 33 1.61 3.95 -8.49
N VAL A 34 1.47 5.28 -8.43
CA VAL A 34 2.45 6.20 -7.85
C VAL A 34 1.79 6.83 -6.62
N LEU A 35 2.40 6.62 -5.44
CA LEU A 35 1.88 7.19 -4.20
C LEU A 35 2.06 8.70 -4.17
N GLY A 36 1.05 9.38 -3.62
CA GLY A 36 1.13 10.79 -3.28
C GLY A 36 1.94 11.04 -2.00
N PRO A 37 2.17 12.31 -1.68
CA PRO A 37 2.94 12.70 -0.51
C PRO A 37 2.19 12.30 0.77
N GLY A 38 2.88 11.55 1.64
CA GLY A 38 2.37 11.05 2.92
C GLY A 38 1.58 9.74 2.84
N ASP A 39 1.27 9.23 1.65
CA ASP A 39 0.50 7.98 1.51
C ASP A 39 1.27 6.77 2.03
N PHE A 40 2.56 6.69 1.76
CA PHE A 40 3.40 5.60 2.27
C PHE A 40 3.40 5.55 3.82
N SER A 41 3.59 6.70 4.47
CA SER A 41 3.55 6.80 5.93
C SER A 41 2.18 6.45 6.49
N ARG A 42 1.11 6.80 5.77
CA ARG A 42 -0.26 6.46 6.17
C ARG A 42 -0.53 4.96 6.02
N ILE A 43 -0.08 4.33 4.95
CA ILE A 43 -0.11 2.86 4.79
C ILE A 43 0.63 2.18 5.94
N GLN A 44 1.85 2.65 6.28
CA GLN A 44 2.60 2.13 7.43
C GLN A 44 1.84 2.29 8.74
N LYS A 45 1.23 3.47 8.96
CA LYS A 45 0.44 3.75 10.16
C LYS A 45 -0.77 2.82 10.24
N ASP A 46 -1.53 2.69 9.17
CA ASP A 46 -2.74 1.86 9.12
C ASP A 46 -2.42 0.39 9.38
N ILE A 47 -1.30 -0.11 8.84
CA ILE A 47 -0.82 -1.47 9.11
C ILE A 47 -0.43 -1.63 10.59
N ARG A 48 0.32 -0.67 11.15
CA ARG A 48 0.78 -0.73 12.55
C ARG A 48 -0.36 -0.59 13.56
N SER A 49 -1.35 0.25 13.27
CA SER A 49 -2.50 0.46 14.16
C SER A 49 -3.61 -0.57 14.00
N GLY A 50 -3.44 -1.57 13.13
CA GLY A 50 -4.46 -2.59 12.86
C GLY A 50 -5.67 -2.09 12.06
N HIS A 51 -5.56 -0.91 11.42
CA HIS A 51 -6.61 -0.38 10.56
C HIS A 51 -6.56 -0.99 9.14
N ALA A 52 -5.40 -1.52 8.73
CA ALA A 52 -5.29 -2.33 7.53
C ALA A 52 -5.86 -3.73 7.80
N LEU A 53 -6.61 -4.27 6.84
CA LEU A 53 -7.21 -5.59 6.99
C LEU A 53 -6.11 -6.65 6.88
N LEU A 54 -5.92 -7.44 7.94
CA LEU A 54 -5.03 -8.60 7.92
C LEU A 54 -5.62 -9.70 7.02
N VAL A 55 -4.86 -10.09 6.00
CA VAL A 55 -5.25 -11.15 5.05
C VAL A 55 -4.67 -12.49 5.46
N GLU A 56 -3.39 -12.50 5.80
CA GLU A 56 -2.63 -13.72 6.05
C GLU A 56 -1.48 -13.42 7.00
N SER A 57 -1.35 -14.23 8.05
CA SER A 57 -0.13 -14.30 8.85
C SER A 57 0.74 -15.44 8.33
N ARG A 58 1.94 -15.10 7.81
CA ARG A 58 2.94 -16.09 7.37
C ARG A 58 3.89 -16.48 8.51
N SER A 59 4.13 -15.57 9.46
CA SER A 59 4.87 -15.81 10.69
C SER A 59 4.54 -14.71 11.72
N PRO A 60 4.97 -14.82 13.01
CA PRO A 60 4.61 -13.86 14.05
C PRO A 60 4.85 -12.39 13.71
N ASN A 61 5.87 -12.11 12.89
CA ASN A 61 6.23 -10.76 12.45
C ASN A 61 6.01 -10.53 10.96
N ARG A 62 5.46 -11.52 10.22
CA ARG A 62 5.34 -11.46 8.78
C ARG A 62 3.92 -11.69 8.33
N PHE A 63 3.26 -10.63 7.87
CA PHE A 63 1.85 -10.67 7.53
C PHE A 63 1.50 -9.83 6.31
N VAL A 64 0.55 -10.33 5.53
CA VAL A 64 -0.02 -9.65 4.36
C VAL A 64 -1.26 -8.89 4.83
N SER A 65 -1.32 -7.61 4.51
CA SER A 65 -2.47 -6.75 4.79
C SER A 65 -2.98 -6.06 3.53
N VAL A 66 -4.27 -5.76 3.49
CA VAL A 66 -4.86 -4.82 2.52
C VAL A 66 -4.85 -3.43 3.11
N ALA A 67 -4.14 -2.52 2.45
CA ALA A 67 -4.14 -1.10 2.78
C ALA A 67 -4.96 -0.31 1.76
N ASN A 68 -5.79 0.62 2.25
CA ASN A 68 -6.53 1.55 1.40
C ASN A 68 -5.65 2.77 1.08
N VAL A 69 -5.30 2.94 -0.18
CA VAL A 69 -4.62 4.14 -0.69
C VAL A 69 -5.68 5.18 -1.03
N ARG A 70 -6.16 5.90 -0.01
CA ARG A 70 -7.33 6.79 -0.11
C ARG A 70 -7.21 7.86 -1.19
N SER A 71 -6.01 8.42 -1.38
CA SER A 71 -5.72 9.44 -2.41
C SER A 71 -5.95 8.94 -3.84
N LEU A 72 -5.80 7.64 -4.07
CA LEU A 72 -5.96 7.00 -5.36
C LEU A 72 -7.28 6.21 -5.45
N HIS A 73 -8.06 6.13 -4.37
CA HIS A 73 -9.21 5.25 -4.23
C HIS A 73 -8.89 3.76 -4.52
N GLU A 74 -7.64 3.35 -4.28
CA GLU A 74 -7.13 2.03 -4.62
C GLU A 74 -6.85 1.17 -3.38
N ARG A 75 -6.83 -0.14 -3.57
CA ARG A 75 -6.46 -1.12 -2.53
C ARG A 75 -5.21 -1.87 -2.95
N ILE A 76 -4.24 -1.93 -2.05
CA ILE A 76 -2.97 -2.61 -2.30
C ILE A 76 -2.72 -3.69 -1.27
N TYR A 77 -2.04 -4.75 -1.68
CA TYR A 77 -1.54 -5.77 -0.77
C TYR A 77 -0.10 -5.46 -0.39
N ALA A 78 0.13 -5.37 0.92
CA ALA A 78 1.43 -5.09 1.48
C ALA A 78 1.81 -6.18 2.49
N LEU A 79 2.98 -6.77 2.29
CA LEU A 79 3.63 -7.65 3.23
C LEU A 79 4.45 -6.79 4.21
N SER A 80 4.12 -6.87 5.50
CA SER A 80 4.98 -6.37 6.56
C SER A 80 5.85 -7.52 7.08
N ASP A 81 7.13 -7.28 7.32
CA ASP A 81 8.07 -8.22 7.95
C ASP A 81 8.54 -7.75 9.36
N GLY A 82 7.78 -6.83 9.96
CA GLY A 82 8.10 -6.21 11.26
C GLY A 82 9.12 -5.07 11.18
N LYS A 83 9.86 -4.93 10.07
CA LYS A 83 10.84 -3.84 9.87
C LYS A 83 10.58 -3.01 8.62
N ARG A 84 10.00 -3.62 7.58
CA ARG A 84 9.82 -3.04 6.25
C ARG A 84 8.46 -3.41 5.69
N LEU A 85 8.06 -2.65 4.67
CA LEU A 85 6.94 -2.99 3.81
C LEU A 85 7.45 -3.46 2.46
N ILE A 86 6.86 -4.54 1.97
CA ILE A 86 7.11 -5.11 0.66
C ILE A 86 5.77 -5.14 -0.07
N THR A 87 5.71 -4.60 -1.28
CA THR A 87 4.52 -4.75 -2.12
C THR A 87 4.43 -6.21 -2.57
N GLU A 88 3.28 -6.82 -2.36
CA GLU A 88 3.01 -8.22 -2.70
C GLU A 88 1.90 -8.25 -3.77
N ARG A 89 2.01 -9.17 -4.74
CA ARG A 89 0.85 -9.60 -5.52
C ARG A 89 0.13 -10.66 -4.70
N THR A 90 -1.17 -10.50 -4.54
CA THR A 90 -1.99 -11.48 -3.83
C THR A 90 -1.81 -12.87 -4.46
N PRO A 91 -1.77 -13.97 -3.68
CA PRO A 91 -1.98 -15.30 -4.24
C PRO A 91 -3.39 -15.35 -4.84
N GLU A 92 -3.48 -15.62 -6.14
CA GLU A 92 -4.69 -15.50 -6.98
C GLU A 92 -5.92 -16.21 -6.40
N ALA A 93 -5.72 -17.32 -5.67
CA ALA A 93 -6.79 -18.07 -5.03
C ALA A 93 -7.53 -17.30 -3.91
N ARG A 94 -6.84 -16.40 -3.16
CA ARG A 94 -7.43 -15.65 -2.03
C ARG A 94 -8.14 -14.35 -2.44
N LEU A 95 -7.86 -13.82 -3.64
CA LEU A 95 -8.49 -12.62 -4.18
C LEU A 95 -10.01 -12.78 -4.31
N GLY A 96 -10.48 -13.98 -4.69
CA GLY A 96 -11.91 -14.26 -4.84
C GLY A 96 -12.67 -14.32 -3.51
N GLU A 97 -12.06 -14.79 -2.43
CA GLU A 97 -12.67 -14.81 -1.09
C GLU A 97 -12.71 -13.41 -0.47
N ILE A 98 -11.62 -12.66 -0.58
CA ILE A 98 -11.50 -11.33 0.03
C ILE A 98 -12.36 -10.31 -0.73
N ARG A 99 -12.42 -10.39 -2.07
CA ARG A 99 -13.37 -9.58 -2.86
C ARG A 99 -14.81 -9.88 -2.49
N ARG A 100 -15.16 -11.15 -2.24
CA ARG A 100 -16.50 -11.55 -1.76
C ARG A 100 -16.82 -11.02 -0.36
N ARG A 101 -15.84 -10.89 0.54
CA ARG A 101 -16.04 -10.33 1.89
C ARG A 101 -16.03 -8.81 1.95
N LEU A 102 -15.45 -8.14 0.95
CA LEU A 102 -15.27 -6.68 0.92
C LEU A 102 -16.19 -5.96 -0.07
N SER A 103 -17.03 -6.71 -0.79
CA SER A 103 -18.15 -6.16 -1.57
C SER A 103 -19.38 -6.21 -0.65
N PRO A 104 -20.13 -5.09 -0.49
CA PRO A 104 -21.40 -5.11 0.23
C PRO A 104 -22.44 -6.01 -0.44
#